data_AF-G9X2M7-F1
#
_entry.id   AF-G9X2M7-F1
#
_cell.length_a   1.000
_cell.length_b   1.000
_cell.length_c   1.000
_cell.angle_alpha   90.00
_cell.angle_beta   90.00
_cell.angle_gamma   90.00
#
_symmetry.space_group_name_H-M   'P 1'
#
loop_
_entity.id
_entity.type
_entity.pdbx_description
1 polymer ?
#
loop_
_entity_poly.entity_id
_entity_poly.type
_entity_poly.pdbx_seq_one_letter_code
_entity_poly.pdbx_strand_id
1 'polypeptide(L)' 'MADFRKDIQYFYCPDYKKYVKCENGIFYSIEKDGSEVQNSFYDKIFIGDIYTVDIPGDEYNSKLFKGTISNVKSA' A
#
# COMPACT_ATOMS: atom_id res chain seq x y z
N MET A 1 -2.48 -8.44 -26.77
CA MET A 1 -2.48 -9.37 -25.62
C MET A 1 -2.17 -8.56 -24.37
N ALA A 2 -3.02 -8.60 -23.35
CA ALA A 2 -2.84 -7.84 -22.12
C ALA A 2 -1.54 -8.28 -21.41
N ASP A 3 -0.69 -7.30 -21.10
CA ASP A 3 0.61 -7.45 -20.46
C ASP A 3 0.38 -7.84 -18.99
N PHE A 4 0.41 -9.14 -18.69
CA PHE A 4 0.22 -9.67 -17.33
C PHE A 4 1.52 -9.61 -16.50
N ARG A 5 2.29 -8.52 -16.61
CA ARG A 5 3.30 -8.17 -15.60
C ARG A 5 2.61 -7.59 -14.36
N LYS A 6 1.68 -8.36 -13.76
CA LYS A 6 0.95 -8.00 -12.54
C LYS A 6 1.52 -8.82 -11.38
N ASP A 7 2.65 -8.40 -10.84
CA ASP A 7 3.19 -8.91 -9.57
C ASP A 7 3.11 -7.81 -8.50
N ILE A 8 1.96 -7.12 -8.46
CA ILE A 8 1.65 -6.10 -7.45
C ILE A 8 0.57 -6.68 -6.57
N GLN A 9 0.91 -6.93 -5.31
CA GLN A 9 -0.02 -7.38 -4.29
C GLN A 9 -0.27 -6.26 -3.29
N TYR A 10 -1.51 -6.14 -2.82
CA TYR A 10 -1.89 -5.10 -1.88
C TYR A 10 -2.42 -5.77 -0.61
N PHE A 11 -1.91 -5.31 0.51
CA PHE A 11 -2.15 -5.87 1.82
C PHE A 11 -2.62 -4.76 2.77
N TYR A 12 -3.57 -5.07 3.63
CA TYR A 12 -3.98 -4.20 4.73
C TYR A 12 -3.55 -4.82 6.06
N CYS A 13 -2.79 -4.05 6.84
CA CYS A 13 -2.41 -4.41 8.20
C CYS A 13 -3.43 -3.78 9.17
N PRO A 14 -4.42 -4.54 9.70
CA PRO A 14 -5.39 -4.00 10.65
C PRO A 14 -4.75 -3.60 12.00
N ASP A 15 -3.68 -4.29 12.39
CA ASP A 15 -2.96 -4.04 13.65
C ASP A 15 -2.38 -2.62 13.69
N TYR A 16 -1.74 -2.22 12.60
CA TYR A 16 -1.15 -0.89 12.42
C TYR A 16 -2.07 0.09 11.69
N LYS A 17 -3.24 -0.36 11.23
CA LYS A 17 -4.18 0.36 10.35
C LYS A 17 -3.48 0.98 9.13
N LYS A 18 -2.52 0.25 8.55
CA LYS A 18 -1.70 0.70 7.42
C LYS A 18 -1.94 -0.16 6.19
N TYR A 19 -1.88 0.50 5.04
CA TYR A 19 -1.99 -0.13 3.72
C TYR A 19 -0.57 -0.36 3.21
N VAL A 20 -0.29 -1.58 2.75
CA VAL A 20 1.01 -2.03 2.27
C VAL A 20 0.85 -2.56 0.85
N LYS A 21 1.79 -2.25 -0.03
CA LYS A 21 1.89 -2.74 -1.39
C LYS A 21 3.20 -3.52 -1.49
N CYS A 22 3.15 -4.74 -2.00
CA CYS A 22 4.32 -5.47 -2.45
C CYS A 22 4.38 -5.37 -3.96
N GLU A 23 5.45 -4.81 -4.50
CA GLU A 23 5.70 -4.75 -5.94
C GLU A 23 7.12 -5.23 -6.19
N ASN A 24 7.25 -6.36 -6.90
CA ASN A 24 8.55 -6.92 -7.27
C ASN A 24 9.50 -7.15 -6.07
N GLY A 25 8.95 -7.63 -4.95
CA GLY A 25 9.69 -7.86 -3.70
C GLY A 25 10.00 -6.59 -2.89
N ILE A 26 9.45 -5.43 -3.29
CA ILE A 26 9.59 -4.17 -2.56
C ILE A 26 8.29 -3.85 -1.84
N PHE A 27 8.38 -3.64 -0.54
CA PHE A 27 7.26 -3.23 0.29
C PHE A 27 7.16 -1.70 0.39
N TYR A 28 6.00 -1.18 0.02
CA TYR A 28 5.59 0.21 0.14
C TYR A 28 4.45 0.30 1.15
N SER A 29 4.40 1.35 1.96
CA SER A 29 3.29 1.61 2.86
C SER A 29 2.72 3.01 2.62
N ILE A 30 1.40 3.14 2.70
CA ILE A 30 0.72 4.44 2.64
C ILE A 30 0.81 5.11 4.01
N GLU A 31 1.47 6.27 4.05
CA GLU A 31 1.46 7.15 5.21
C GLU A 31 0.13 7.91 5.33
N LYS A 32 -0.13 8.48 6.51
CA LYS A 32 -1.38 9.22 6.79
C LYS A 32 -1.62 10.39 5.82
N ASP A 33 -0.56 10.92 5.24
CA ASP A 33 -0.60 12.02 4.26
C ASP A 33 -1.02 11.55 2.84
N GLY A 34 -1.18 10.24 2.64
CA GLY A 34 -1.39 9.66 1.31
C GLY A 34 -0.12 9.63 0.47
N SER A 35 1.04 9.58 1.12
CA SER A 35 2.33 9.36 0.46
C SER A 35 2.72 7.90 0.58
N GLU A 36 3.14 7.29 -0.54
CA GLU A 36 3.76 5.96 -0.51
C GLU A 36 5.21 6.09 -0.08
N VAL A 37 5.57 5.43 1.01
CA VAL A 37 6.95 5.32 1.46
C VAL A 37 7.39 3.87 1.36
N GLN A 38 8.54 3.65 0.73
CA GLN A 38 9.20 2.34 0.76
C GLN A 38 9.58 2.05 2.21
N ASN A 39 9.20 0.88 2.72
CA ASN A 39 9.48 0.53 4.10
C ASN A 39 9.82 -0.94 4.24
N SER A 40 11.11 -1.20 4.41
CA SER A 40 11.68 -2.54 4.60
C SER A 40 11.26 -3.19 5.93
N PHE A 41 10.64 -2.46 6.86
CA PHE A 41 10.11 -3.03 8.10
C PHE A 41 9.01 -4.08 7.83
N TYR A 42 8.26 -3.88 6.74
CA TYR A 42 7.19 -4.76 6.32
C TYR A 42 7.68 -6.04 5.62
N ASP A 43 8.99 -6.21 5.45
CA ASP A 43 9.59 -7.47 5.02
C ASP A 43 9.23 -8.63 5.98
N LYS A 44 9.00 -8.32 7.26
CA LYS A 44 8.50 -9.27 8.26
C LYS A 44 7.11 -9.86 7.95
N ILE A 45 6.31 -9.20 7.09
CA ILE A 45 5.06 -9.79 6.58
C ILE A 45 5.38 -11.09 5.82
N PHE A 46 6.49 -11.12 5.08
CA PHE A 46 6.94 -12.30 4.33
C PHE A 46 7.32 -13.46 5.25
N ILE A 47 7.80 -13.16 6.46
CA ILE A 47 8.14 -14.14 7.49
C ILE A 47 6.87 -14.65 8.21
N GLY A 48 5.70 -14.03 7.98
CA GLY A 48 4.45 -14.35 8.66
C GLY A 48 4.36 -13.79 10.08
N ASP A 49 5.24 -12.84 10.42
CA ASP A 49 5.31 -12.22 11.75
C ASP A 49 4.21 -11.17 11.94
N ILE A 50 3.65 -10.67 10.84
CA ILE A 50 2.64 -9.60 10.81
C ILE A 50 1.37 -10.11 10.13
N TYR A 51 0.24 -9.98 10.81
CA TYR A 51 -1.06 -10.30 10.24
C TYR A 51 -1.49 -9.25 9.22
N THR A 52 -1.72 -9.70 7.98
CA THR A 52 -2.17 -8.86 6.88
C THR A 52 -3.36 -9.48 6.17
N VAL A 53 -4.18 -8.63 5.55
CA VAL A 53 -5.35 -9.02 4.78
C VAL A 53 -5.11 -8.64 3.33
N ASP A 54 -5.31 -9.57 2.40
CA ASP A 54 -5.28 -9.26 0.97
C ASP A 54 -6.43 -8.31 0.63
N ILE A 55 -6.11 -7.19 0.01
CA ILE A 55 -7.07 -6.18 -0.40
C ILE A 55 -6.97 -5.94 -1.91
N PRO A 56 -8.07 -5.54 -2.57
CA PRO A 56 -8.00 -5.14 -3.97
C PRO A 56 -7.19 -3.85 -4.12
N GLY A 57 -6.41 -3.75 -5.21
CA GLY A 57 -5.62 -2.55 -5.51
C GLY A 57 -6.43 -1.26 -5.65
N ASP A 58 -7.71 -1.37 -5.99
CA ASP A 58 -8.66 -0.25 -6.01
C ASP A 58 -8.85 0.39 -4.63
N GLU A 59 -8.86 -0.42 -3.57
CA GLU A 59 -9.00 0.07 -2.19
C GLU A 59 -7.71 0.78 -1.75
N TYR A 60 -6.56 0.20 -2.06
CA TYR A 60 -5.25 0.81 -1.82
C TYR A 60 -5.12 2.15 -2.55
N ASN A 61 -5.43 2.18 -3.86
CA ASN A 61 -5.36 3.38 -4.68
C ASN A 61 -6.36 4.46 -4.23
N SER A 62 -7.55 4.06 -3.78
CA SER A 62 -8.53 4.99 -3.19
C SER A 62 -7.98 5.68 -1.94
N LYS A 63 -7.22 4.97 -1.10
CA LYS A 63 -6.56 5.58 0.07
C LYS A 63 -5.40 6.48 -0.29
N LEU A 64 -4.61 6.04 -1.28
CA LEU A 64 -3.52 6.85 -1.80
C LEU A 64 -4.04 8.19 -2.31
N PHE A 65 -5.00 8.14 -3.23
CA PHE A 65 -5.60 9.31 -3.83
C PHE A 65 -6.26 10.21 -2.78
N LYS A 66 -6.96 9.63 -1.78
CA LYS A 66 -7.64 10.38 -0.72
C LYS A 66 -6.71 11.27 0.12
N GLY A 67 -5.45 10.89 0.32
CA GLY A 67 -4.50 11.77 1.01
C GLY A 67 -4.00 12.90 0.11
N THR A 68 -3.78 12.63 -1.19
CA THR A 68 -3.31 13.63 -2.16
C THR A 68 -4.33 14.77 -2.42
N ILE A 69 -5.63 14.47 -2.37
CA ILE A 69 -6.69 15.50 -2.59
C ILE A 69 -6.79 16.52 -1.45
N SER A 70 -6.17 16.26 -0.29
CA SER A 70 -6.22 17.22 0.83
C SER A 70 -5.36 18.47 0.60
N ASN A 71 -4.52 18.50 -0.44
CA ASN A 71 -3.65 19.64 -0.74
C ASN A 71 -4.08 20.47 -1.98
N VAL A 72 -5.24 20.20 -2.58
CA VAL A 72 -5.86 21.09 -3.59
C VAL A 72 -6.95 21.96 -2.96
N LYS A 73 -6.57 22.72 -1.95
CA LYS A 73 -7.25 23.98 -1.60
C LYS A 73 -6.24 25.11 -1.79
N SER A 74 -5.89 25.35 -3.05
CA SER A 74 -5.17 26.55 -3.46
C SER A 74 -6.17 27.65 -3.82
N ALA A 75 -6.07 28.74 -3.04
CA ALA A 75 -6.49 30.13 -3.31
C ALA A 75 -8.00 30.45 -3.35
#